data_AF-A0A845W883-F1
#
_entry.id   AF-A0A845W883-F1
#
_cell.length_a   1.000
_cell.length_b   1.000
_cell.length_c   1.000
_cell.angle_alpha   90.00
_cell.angle_beta   90.00
_cell.angle_gamma   90.00
#
_symmetry.space_group_name_H-M   'P 1'
#
loop_
_entity.id
_entity.type
_entity.pdbx_description
1 polymer ?
#
loop_
_entity_poly.entity_id
_entity_poly.type
_entity_poly.pdbx_seq_one_letter_code
_entity_poly.pdbx_strand_id
1 'polypeptide(L)'
;FTLTFVSSAALFLIHGKTLFFSLSALPDGYVAVVERFRQSLDSGSNESFSIIELVENFVFPVHSLDAAFNNHYPMRLFLDIYYGVLSLIPERLTNMEFPETLSFENTANIIGSNEFAIPPGILAFGIYSMSWVGLIIISLSFGWIGRYLQTIFNNQLHTIYWMPFVYILTAVTWIDFITFGDPEAYLIANFWFFAAMGLLLSFVSKVYWKKNYKL
;
A
#
# COMPACT_ATOMS: atom_id res chain seq x y z
N PHE A 1 -21.97 12.35 -18.96
CA PHE A 1 -21.69 11.91 -17.57
C PHE A 1 -20.41 11.09 -17.49
N THR A 2 -20.25 10.03 -18.29
CA THR A 2 -19.02 9.22 -18.37
C THR A 2 -17.81 9.99 -18.89
N LEU A 3 -17.95 10.77 -19.98
CA LEU A 3 -16.84 11.55 -20.55
C LEU A 3 -16.32 12.64 -19.59
N THR A 4 -17.24 13.35 -18.94
CA THR A 4 -16.94 14.37 -17.91
C THR A 4 -16.28 13.77 -16.68
N PHE A 5 -16.70 12.58 -16.26
CA PHE A 5 -16.07 11.87 -15.15
C PHE A 5 -14.64 11.43 -15.50
N VAL A 6 -14.45 10.88 -16.71
CA VAL A 6 -13.12 10.47 -17.20
C VAL A 6 -12.19 11.67 -17.36
N SER A 7 -12.67 12.81 -17.88
CA SER A 7 -11.85 14.02 -18.00
C SER A 7 -11.48 14.59 -16.63
N SER A 8 -12.42 14.63 -15.68
CA SER A 8 -12.13 15.08 -14.31
C SER A 8 -11.18 14.14 -13.58
N ALA A 9 -11.33 12.82 -13.77
CA ALA A 9 -10.40 11.82 -13.22
C ALA A 9 -9.00 11.96 -13.82
N ALA A 10 -8.88 12.19 -15.14
CA ALA A 10 -7.61 12.44 -15.80
C ALA A 10 -6.93 13.72 -15.27
N LEU A 11 -7.68 14.82 -15.17
CA LEU A 11 -7.17 16.07 -14.58
C LEU A 11 -6.73 15.88 -13.12
N PHE A 12 -7.46 15.09 -12.35
CA PHE A 12 -7.12 14.77 -10.97
C PHE A 12 -5.90 13.86 -10.86
N LEU A 13 -5.72 12.89 -11.76
CA LEU A 13 -4.52 12.05 -11.78
C LEU A 13 -3.27 12.85 -12.12
N ILE A 14 -3.38 13.82 -13.05
CA ILE A 14 -2.26 14.64 -13.51
C ILE A 14 -1.90 15.71 -12.46
N HIS A 15 -2.90 16.42 -11.92
CA HIS A 15 -2.65 17.60 -11.07
C HIS A 15 -3.04 17.42 -9.60
N GLY A 16 -3.61 16.27 -9.22
CA GLY A 16 -4.11 16.03 -7.88
C GLY A 16 -3.02 16.14 -6.82
N LYS A 17 -1.84 15.55 -7.07
CA LYS A 17 -0.69 15.65 -6.17
C LYS A 17 -0.29 17.12 -5.91
N THR A 18 -0.11 17.90 -6.98
CA THR A 18 0.20 19.33 -6.94
C THR A 18 -0.89 20.12 -6.19
N LEU A 19 -2.16 19.78 -6.42
CA LEU A 19 -3.30 20.42 -5.77
C LEU A 19 -3.31 20.15 -4.26
N PHE A 20 -3.19 18.89 -3.82
CA PHE A 20 -3.13 18.56 -2.39
C PHE A 20 -1.88 19.09 -1.70
N PHE A 21 -0.75 19.09 -2.39
CA PHE A 21 0.46 19.72 -1.89
C PHE A 21 0.28 21.22 -1.68
N SER A 22 -0.35 21.92 -2.63
CA SER A 22 -0.62 23.35 -2.49
C SER A 22 -1.60 23.68 -1.36
N LEU A 23 -2.57 22.79 -1.10
CA LEU A 23 -3.50 22.88 0.03
C LEU A 23 -2.79 22.80 1.39
N SER A 24 -1.54 22.31 1.47
CA SER A 24 -0.77 22.37 2.72
C SER A 24 -0.45 23.81 3.16
N ALA A 25 -0.54 24.80 2.27
CA ALA A 25 -0.36 26.22 2.57
C ALA A 25 -1.65 26.93 3.02
N LEU A 26 -2.75 26.21 3.21
CA LEU A 26 -4.02 26.80 3.68
C LEU A 26 -3.88 27.61 4.98
N PRO A 27 -3.05 27.19 5.97
CA PRO A 27 -2.81 27.98 7.18
C PRO A 27 -2.23 29.37 6.91
N ASP A 28 -1.49 29.53 5.81
CA ASP A 28 -0.83 30.79 5.41
C ASP A 28 -1.74 31.67 4.51
N GLY A 29 -2.99 31.23 4.26
CA GLY A 29 -3.99 31.94 3.48
C GLY A 29 -4.05 31.54 2.00
N TYR A 30 -5.13 31.95 1.32
CA TYR A 30 -5.42 31.56 -0.07
C TYR A 30 -4.32 31.97 -1.07
N VAL A 31 -3.68 33.14 -0.85
CA VAL A 31 -2.60 33.62 -1.72
C VAL A 31 -1.41 32.66 -1.69
N ALA A 32 -1.05 32.14 -0.51
CA ALA A 32 0.03 31.17 -0.35
C ALA A 32 -0.28 29.82 -1.02
N VAL A 33 -1.55 29.40 -1.04
CA VAL A 33 -2.00 28.20 -1.77
C VAL A 33 -1.81 28.38 -3.28
N VAL A 34 -2.22 29.52 -3.83
CA VAL A 34 -2.06 29.81 -5.27
C VAL A 34 -0.59 29.92 -5.66
N GLU A 35 0.23 30.57 -4.82
CA GLU A 35 1.67 30.70 -5.03
C GLU A 35 2.36 29.33 -5.04
N ARG A 36 2.07 28.46 -4.05
CA ARG A 36 2.61 27.09 -4.00
C ARG A 36 2.12 26.24 -5.15
N PHE A 37 0.86 26.38 -5.57
CA PHE A 37 0.33 25.67 -6.73
C PHE A 37 1.09 26.05 -8.00
N ARG A 38 1.29 27.35 -8.22
CA ARG A 38 2.05 27.88 -9.36
C ARG A 38 3.51 27.44 -9.32
N GLN A 39 4.17 27.55 -8.17
CA GLN A 39 5.54 27.07 -7.99
C GLN A 39 5.67 25.56 -8.24
N SER A 40 4.70 24.76 -7.81
CA SER A 40 4.71 23.30 -8.04
C SER A 40 4.42 22.93 -9.49
N LEU A 41 3.65 23.73 -10.24
CA LEU A 41 3.49 23.57 -11.68
C LEU A 41 4.76 23.97 -12.44
N ASP A 42 5.40 25.07 -12.06
CA ASP A 42 6.62 25.57 -12.71
C ASP A 42 7.82 24.64 -12.43
N SER A 43 7.92 24.11 -11.21
CA SER A 43 8.94 23.12 -10.82
C SER A 43 8.71 21.73 -11.41
N GLY A 44 7.45 21.38 -11.72
CA GLY A 44 7.04 20.10 -12.29
C GLY A 44 7.08 20.03 -13.83
N SER A 45 7.49 21.12 -14.51
CA SER A 45 7.55 21.18 -15.98
C SER A 45 8.57 20.23 -16.63
N ASN A 46 9.41 19.55 -15.84
CA ASN A 46 10.32 18.49 -16.31
C ASN A 46 9.86 17.05 -15.98
N GLU A 47 8.84 16.87 -15.15
CA GLU A 47 8.22 15.54 -14.92
C GLU A 47 6.94 15.44 -15.74
N SER A 48 7.12 15.29 -17.05
CA SER A 48 6.04 14.88 -17.95
C SER A 48 5.48 13.55 -17.47
N PHE A 49 4.19 13.48 -17.13
CA PHE A 49 3.48 12.22 -16.87
C PHE A 49 3.76 11.26 -18.03
N SER A 50 4.68 10.33 -17.83
CA SER A 50 5.12 9.42 -18.86
C SER A 50 4.30 8.15 -18.72
N ILE A 51 3.53 7.83 -19.76
CA ILE A 51 2.85 6.52 -19.84
C ILE A 51 3.90 5.40 -19.72
N ILE A 52 5.14 5.66 -20.15
CA ILE A 52 6.26 4.73 -20.02
C ILE A 52 6.59 4.51 -18.54
N GLU A 53 6.67 5.56 -17.71
CA GLU A 53 6.93 5.44 -16.27
C GLU A 53 5.79 4.71 -15.54
N LEU A 54 4.54 4.95 -15.96
CA LEU A 54 3.40 4.19 -15.45
C LEU A 54 3.50 2.70 -15.82
N VAL A 55 3.89 2.39 -17.07
CA VAL A 55 4.12 1.01 -17.51
C VAL A 55 5.31 0.38 -16.78
N GLU A 56 6.41 1.11 -16.57
CA GLU A 56 7.60 0.64 -15.85
C GLU A 56 7.28 0.25 -14.40
N ASN A 57 6.38 0.98 -13.73
CA ASN A 57 5.90 0.60 -12.39
C ASN A 57 5.14 -0.74 -12.35
N PHE A 58 4.52 -1.15 -13.47
CA PHE A 58 3.90 -2.48 -13.60
C PHE A 58 4.88 -3.57 -14.06
N VAL A 59 6.06 -3.20 -14.52
CA VAL A 59 7.07 -4.13 -15.08
C VAL A 59 7.86 -4.82 -13.97
N PHE A 60 8.12 -4.16 -12.84
CA PHE A 60 8.88 -4.75 -11.73
C PHE A 60 8.25 -6.00 -11.11
N PRO A 61 6.93 -6.07 -10.82
CA PRO A 61 6.30 -7.30 -10.35
C PRO A 61 6.40 -8.46 -11.35
N VAL A 62 6.42 -8.16 -12.66
CA VAL A 62 6.56 -9.18 -13.71
C VAL A 62 7.98 -9.75 -13.73
N HIS A 63 9.01 -8.89 -13.69
CA HIS A 63 10.40 -9.35 -13.57
C HIS A 63 10.66 -10.11 -12.28
N SER A 64 10.06 -9.66 -11.18
CA SER A 64 10.17 -10.34 -9.87
C SER A 64 9.55 -11.74 -9.93
N LEU A 65 8.40 -11.89 -10.59
CA LEU A 65 7.76 -13.19 -10.78
C LEU A 65 8.61 -14.12 -11.64
N ASP A 66 9.17 -13.63 -12.74
CA ASP A 66 10.07 -14.40 -13.62
C ASP A 66 11.33 -14.86 -12.87
N ALA A 67 11.97 -13.94 -12.14
CA ALA A 67 13.11 -14.24 -11.28
C ALA A 67 12.78 -15.30 -10.22
N ALA A 68 11.59 -15.22 -9.61
CA ALA A 68 11.13 -16.17 -8.61
C ALA A 68 10.84 -17.58 -9.18
N PHE A 69 10.60 -17.72 -10.49
CA PHE A 69 10.45 -19.04 -11.13
C PHE A 69 11.77 -19.62 -11.63
N ASN A 70 12.69 -18.77 -12.09
CA ASN A 70 13.91 -19.20 -12.79
C ASN A 70 15.13 -19.33 -11.87
N ASN A 71 15.15 -18.67 -10.71
CA ASN A 71 16.26 -18.72 -9.77
C ASN A 71 16.04 -19.75 -8.65
N HIS A 72 17.15 -20.20 -8.05
CA HIS A 72 17.13 -21.03 -6.85
C HIS A 72 17.28 -20.15 -5.60
N TYR A 73 16.38 -20.32 -4.65
CA TYR A 73 16.37 -19.59 -3.37
C TYR A 73 15.92 -20.51 -2.23
N PRO A 74 16.32 -20.20 -0.98
CA PRO A 74 15.74 -20.85 0.19
C PRO A 74 14.25 -20.47 0.34
N MET A 75 13.38 -21.45 0.50
CA MET A 75 11.95 -21.19 0.74
C MET A 75 11.76 -20.48 2.08
N ARG A 76 11.07 -19.34 2.07
CA ARG A 76 10.88 -18.51 3.26
C ARG A 76 9.68 -18.88 4.12
N LEU A 77 8.79 -19.77 3.64
CA LEU A 77 7.65 -20.32 4.37
C LEU A 77 6.75 -19.25 5.02
N PHE A 78 6.56 -18.11 4.35
CA PHE A 78 5.78 -16.96 4.85
C PHE A 78 6.33 -16.32 6.14
N LEU A 79 7.59 -16.56 6.49
CA LEU A 79 8.23 -15.96 7.68
C LEU A 79 8.28 -14.42 7.59
N ASP A 80 8.33 -13.86 6.39
CA ASP A 80 8.31 -12.40 6.16
C ASP A 80 7.05 -11.72 6.69
N ILE A 81 5.93 -12.43 6.84
CA ILE A 81 4.74 -11.86 7.48
C ILE A 81 5.03 -11.57 8.94
N TYR A 82 5.72 -12.48 9.63
CA TYR A 82 6.11 -12.29 11.03
C TYR A 82 7.19 -11.21 11.16
N TYR A 83 8.19 -11.23 10.27
CA TYR A 83 9.24 -10.21 10.28
C TYR A 83 8.69 -8.83 9.97
N GLY A 84 7.74 -8.69 9.03
CA GLY A 84 7.08 -7.42 8.75
C GLY A 84 6.30 -6.85 9.92
N VAL A 85 5.71 -7.70 10.78
CA VAL A 85 5.08 -7.22 12.02
C VAL A 85 6.11 -6.79 13.04
N LEU A 86 7.22 -7.52 13.16
CA LEU A 86 8.30 -7.19 14.09
C LEU A 86 9.05 -5.91 13.70
N SER A 87 9.19 -5.62 12.40
CA SER A 87 9.85 -4.42 11.89
C SER A 87 9.08 -3.12 12.15
N LEU A 88 7.80 -3.21 12.56
CA LEU A 88 7.08 -2.05 13.11
C LEU A 88 7.70 -1.54 14.43
N ILE A 89 8.50 -2.36 15.11
CA ILE A 89 9.27 -1.96 16.28
C ILE A 89 10.63 -1.44 15.79
N PRO A 90 10.96 -0.16 16.01
CA PRO A 90 12.25 0.37 15.61
C PRO A 90 13.41 -0.41 16.22
N GLU A 91 14.38 -0.83 15.39
CA GLU A 91 15.59 -1.55 15.82
C GLU A 91 16.35 -0.83 16.94
N ARG A 92 16.29 0.51 16.96
CA ARG A 92 16.89 1.35 18.01
C ARG A 92 16.35 1.05 19.41
N LEU A 93 15.14 0.48 19.52
CA LEU A 93 14.54 0.10 20.80
C LEU A 93 14.94 -1.30 21.25
N THR A 94 15.26 -2.20 20.30
CA THR A 94 15.51 -3.62 20.57
C THR A 94 16.99 -3.99 20.50
N ASN A 95 17.83 -3.19 19.85
CA ASN A 95 19.23 -3.51 19.50
C ASN A 95 19.37 -4.89 18.83
N MET A 96 18.33 -5.35 18.12
CA MET A 96 18.36 -6.58 17.33
C MET A 96 18.43 -6.18 15.86
N GLU A 97 19.31 -6.84 15.11
CA GLU A 97 19.33 -6.75 13.64
C GLU A 97 18.26 -7.69 13.09
N PHE A 98 17.29 -7.15 12.37
CA PHE A 98 16.29 -7.99 11.70
C PHE A 98 16.88 -8.61 10.43
N PRO A 99 16.48 -9.82 10.04
CA PRO A 99 16.95 -10.45 8.82
C PRO A 99 16.53 -9.65 7.59
N GLU A 100 17.34 -9.70 6.53
CA GLU A 100 17.04 -9.03 5.27
C GLU A 100 15.66 -9.42 4.73
N THR A 101 14.91 -8.40 4.29
CA THR A 101 13.56 -8.59 3.78
C THR A 101 13.57 -9.28 2.42
N LEU A 102 12.42 -9.81 2.03
CA LEU A 102 12.26 -10.44 0.73
C LEU A 102 12.62 -9.50 -0.44
N SER A 103 12.44 -8.19 -0.29
CA SER A 103 12.78 -7.23 -1.34
C SER A 103 14.28 -7.23 -1.68
N PHE A 104 15.17 -7.44 -0.70
CA PHE A 104 16.60 -7.54 -0.95
C PHE A 104 16.95 -8.82 -1.72
N GLU A 105 16.38 -9.96 -1.30
CA GLU A 105 16.57 -11.24 -1.99
C GLU A 105 16.01 -11.20 -3.42
N ASN A 106 14.86 -10.58 -3.62
CA ASN A 106 14.30 -10.37 -4.95
C ASN A 106 15.21 -9.51 -5.83
N THR A 107 15.81 -8.46 -5.29
CA THR A 107 16.77 -7.61 -6.02
C THR A 107 18.00 -8.40 -6.43
N ALA A 108 18.54 -9.22 -5.51
CA ALA A 108 19.65 -10.11 -5.78
C ALA A 108 19.35 -11.05 -6.96
N ASN A 109 18.14 -11.59 -7.02
CA ASN A 109 17.72 -12.52 -8.06
C ASN A 109 17.43 -11.86 -9.42
N ILE A 110 17.12 -10.56 -9.46
CA ILE A 110 16.87 -9.83 -10.71
C ILE A 110 18.16 -9.20 -11.27
N ILE A 111 18.95 -8.54 -10.42
CA ILE A 111 20.06 -7.66 -10.84
C ILE A 111 21.43 -8.17 -10.36
N GLY A 112 21.46 -9.08 -9.38
CA GLY A 112 22.71 -9.57 -8.79
C GLY A 112 23.33 -8.60 -7.78
N SER A 113 22.57 -7.62 -7.29
CA SER A 113 23.00 -6.67 -6.26
C SER A 113 21.99 -6.56 -5.12
N ASN A 114 22.48 -6.20 -3.93
CA ASN A 114 21.66 -5.96 -2.72
C ASN A 114 21.74 -4.49 -2.27
N GLU A 115 22.20 -3.58 -3.14
CA GLU A 115 22.40 -2.17 -2.80
C GLU A 115 21.09 -1.40 -2.65
N PHE A 116 20.00 -1.93 -3.20
CA PHE A 116 18.65 -1.39 -3.12
C PHE A 116 17.63 -2.53 -3.02
N ALA A 117 16.37 -2.18 -2.75
CA ALA A 117 15.29 -3.14 -2.52
C ALA A 117 14.18 -2.96 -3.57
N ILE A 118 14.03 -3.93 -4.46
CA ILE A 118 12.95 -4.05 -5.43
C ILE A 118 11.82 -4.87 -4.80
N PRO A 119 10.62 -4.29 -4.62
CA PRO A 119 9.48 -5.03 -4.11
C PRO A 119 9.11 -6.18 -5.05
N PRO A 120 8.92 -7.41 -4.52
CA PRO A 120 8.62 -8.59 -5.31
C PRO A 120 7.22 -8.58 -5.93
N GLY A 121 6.28 -7.85 -5.33
CA GLY A 121 4.86 -7.99 -5.64
C GLY A 121 4.25 -9.29 -5.11
N ILE A 122 2.93 -9.30 -4.97
CA ILE A 122 2.23 -10.34 -4.22
C ILE A 122 2.41 -11.76 -4.78
N LEU A 123 2.48 -11.91 -6.10
CA LEU A 123 2.61 -13.23 -6.73
C LEU A 123 4.00 -13.81 -6.53
N ALA A 124 5.05 -13.00 -6.73
CA ALA A 124 6.42 -13.45 -6.50
C ALA A 124 6.63 -13.74 -5.01
N PHE A 125 6.03 -12.98 -4.09
CA PHE A 125 6.01 -13.29 -2.66
C PHE A 125 5.46 -14.69 -2.35
N GLY A 126 4.36 -15.09 -2.99
CA GLY A 126 3.84 -16.45 -2.87
C GLY A 126 4.85 -17.50 -3.35
N ILE A 127 5.51 -17.25 -4.48
CA ILE A 127 6.53 -18.14 -5.05
C ILE A 127 7.78 -18.23 -4.16
N TYR A 128 8.33 -17.12 -3.68
CA TYR A 128 9.47 -17.12 -2.75
C TYR A 128 9.15 -17.82 -1.42
N SER A 129 7.88 -17.77 -0.99
CA SER A 129 7.46 -18.41 0.25
C SER A 129 7.42 -19.93 0.14
N MET A 130 6.72 -20.49 -0.86
CA MET A 130 6.51 -21.95 -1.00
C MET A 130 6.33 -22.40 -2.45
N SER A 131 6.99 -21.75 -3.40
CA SER A 131 6.86 -21.99 -4.84
C SER A 131 5.37 -21.98 -5.27
N TRP A 132 4.96 -22.88 -6.17
CA TRP A 132 3.59 -23.01 -6.64
C TRP A 132 2.55 -23.13 -5.53
N VAL A 133 2.87 -23.83 -4.43
CA VAL A 133 1.96 -23.96 -3.29
C VAL A 133 1.72 -22.60 -2.65
N GLY A 134 2.77 -21.81 -2.49
CA GLY A 134 2.67 -20.48 -1.91
C GLY A 134 1.91 -19.50 -2.81
N LEU A 135 2.11 -19.57 -4.13
CA LEU A 135 1.32 -18.78 -5.10
C LEU A 135 -0.18 -19.05 -4.96
N ILE A 136 -0.57 -20.33 -4.86
CA ILE A 136 -1.98 -20.72 -4.69
C ILE A 136 -2.52 -20.18 -3.37
N ILE A 137 -1.79 -20.39 -2.27
CA ILE A 137 -2.19 -19.92 -0.93
C ILE A 137 -2.42 -18.41 -0.94
N ILE A 138 -1.50 -17.64 -1.49
CA ILE A 138 -1.60 -16.17 -1.51
C ILE A 138 -2.70 -15.68 -2.44
N SER A 139 -2.88 -16.30 -3.60
CA SER A 139 -3.95 -15.91 -4.53
C SER A 139 -5.33 -16.14 -3.90
N LEU A 140 -5.50 -17.28 -3.22
CA LEU A 140 -6.75 -17.60 -2.53
C LEU A 140 -6.97 -16.73 -1.29
N SER A 141 -5.95 -16.55 -0.45
CA SER A 141 -6.07 -15.75 0.78
C SER A 141 -6.34 -14.28 0.46
N PHE A 142 -5.67 -13.72 -0.55
CA PHE A 142 -5.90 -12.36 -1.00
C PHE A 142 -7.33 -12.19 -1.53
N GLY A 143 -7.79 -13.06 -2.42
CA GLY A 143 -9.17 -13.01 -2.91
C GLY A 143 -10.22 -13.14 -1.79
N TRP A 144 -9.97 -14.05 -0.84
CA TRP A 144 -10.87 -14.31 0.28
C TRP A 144 -10.95 -13.12 1.26
N ILE A 145 -9.80 -12.55 1.66
CA ILE A 145 -9.76 -11.38 2.55
C ILE A 145 -10.41 -10.18 1.86
N GLY A 146 -10.10 -9.94 0.58
CA GLY A 146 -10.71 -8.87 -0.19
C GLY A 146 -12.24 -8.99 -0.24
N ARG A 147 -12.77 -10.21 -0.48
CA ARG A 147 -14.21 -10.48 -0.46
C ARG A 147 -14.82 -10.24 0.91
N TYR A 148 -14.13 -10.65 1.97
CA TYR A 148 -14.57 -10.46 3.35
C TYR A 148 -14.67 -8.96 3.68
N LEU A 149 -13.62 -8.19 3.40
CA LEU A 149 -13.59 -6.74 3.60
C LEU A 149 -14.71 -6.05 2.80
N GLN A 150 -14.84 -6.38 1.51
CA GLN A 150 -15.90 -5.82 0.66
C GLN A 150 -17.30 -6.08 1.23
N THR A 151 -17.54 -7.28 1.76
CA THR A 151 -18.83 -7.64 2.35
C THR A 151 -19.12 -6.81 3.61
N ILE A 152 -18.12 -6.62 4.48
CA ILE A 152 -18.26 -5.76 5.68
C ILE A 152 -18.61 -4.34 5.27
N PHE A 153 -17.85 -3.75 4.35
CA PHE A 153 -18.07 -2.37 3.94
C PHE A 153 -19.41 -2.18 3.26
N ASN A 154 -19.79 -3.06 2.33
CA ASN A 154 -21.07 -2.96 1.62
C ASN A 154 -22.27 -2.93 2.57
N ASN A 155 -22.23 -3.69 3.66
CA ASN A 155 -23.29 -3.69 4.66
C ASN A 155 -23.42 -2.37 5.43
N GLN A 156 -22.37 -1.56 5.47
CA GLN A 156 -22.30 -0.33 6.27
C GLN A 156 -22.21 0.95 5.43
N LEU A 157 -21.95 0.83 4.12
CA LEU A 157 -21.75 1.96 3.19
C LEU A 157 -22.91 2.96 3.22
N HIS A 158 -24.14 2.47 3.33
CA HIS A 158 -25.34 3.32 3.36
C HIS A 158 -25.82 3.66 4.78
N THR A 159 -25.29 2.99 5.80
CA THR A 159 -25.70 3.17 7.20
C THR A 159 -24.86 4.24 7.90
N ILE A 160 -23.57 4.30 7.59
CA ILE A 160 -22.61 5.18 8.26
C ILE A 160 -22.05 6.17 7.23
N TYR A 161 -22.32 7.47 7.43
CA TYR A 161 -22.00 8.52 6.44
C TYR A 161 -20.52 8.56 6.04
N TRP A 162 -19.61 8.28 6.97
CA TRP A 162 -18.16 8.33 6.74
C TRP A 162 -17.58 7.02 6.20
N MET A 163 -18.38 5.95 6.13
CA MET A 163 -17.92 4.63 5.70
C MET A 163 -17.37 4.59 4.26
N PRO A 164 -17.92 5.34 3.28
CA PRO A 164 -17.34 5.40 1.94
C PRO A 164 -15.87 5.84 1.92
N PHE A 165 -15.47 6.76 2.79
CA PHE A 165 -14.07 7.21 2.86
C PHE A 165 -13.16 6.11 3.38
N VAL A 166 -13.60 5.40 4.43
CA VAL A 166 -12.84 4.28 5.00
C VAL A 166 -12.75 3.11 4.02
N TYR A 167 -13.82 2.85 3.26
CA TYR A 167 -13.81 1.86 2.18
C TYR A 167 -12.76 2.19 1.12
N ILE A 168 -12.72 3.42 0.62
CA ILE A 168 -11.75 3.85 -0.41
C ILE A 168 -10.32 3.74 0.13
N LEU A 169 -10.06 4.24 1.34
CA LEU A 169 -8.73 4.12 1.96
C LEU A 169 -8.31 2.67 2.14
N THR A 170 -9.22 1.81 2.59
CA THR A 170 -8.95 0.37 2.72
C THR A 170 -8.68 -0.27 1.37
N ALA A 171 -9.40 0.12 0.32
CA ALA A 171 -9.17 -0.39 -1.03
C ALA A 171 -7.81 0.03 -1.60
N VAL A 172 -7.39 1.27 -1.37
CA VAL A 172 -6.05 1.76 -1.75
C VAL A 172 -4.98 0.97 -1.01
N THR A 173 -5.05 0.88 0.31
CA THR A 173 -4.13 0.08 1.12
C THR A 173 -4.19 -1.41 0.76
N TRP A 174 -5.32 -1.93 0.27
CA TRP A 174 -5.41 -3.32 -0.20
C TRP A 174 -4.67 -3.53 -1.54
N ILE A 175 -4.74 -2.55 -2.45
CA ILE A 175 -4.03 -2.56 -3.73
C ILE A 175 -2.52 -2.40 -3.53
N ASP A 176 -2.08 -1.58 -2.57
CA ASP A 176 -0.65 -1.41 -2.27
C ASP A 176 0.04 -2.74 -1.99
N PHE A 177 -0.62 -3.70 -1.33
CA PHE A 177 -0.04 -5.01 -1.07
C PHE A 177 0.25 -5.81 -2.35
N ILE A 178 -0.54 -5.60 -3.42
CA ILE A 178 -0.29 -6.20 -4.74
C ILE A 178 1.07 -5.74 -5.28
N THR A 179 1.33 -4.42 -5.15
CA THR A 179 2.52 -3.77 -5.67
C THR A 179 3.76 -4.08 -4.84
N PHE A 180 3.66 -3.99 -3.50
CA PHE A 180 4.79 -4.26 -2.63
C PHE A 180 5.14 -5.74 -2.58
N GLY A 181 4.19 -6.61 -2.25
CA GLY A 181 4.47 -8.03 -1.99
C GLY A 181 5.41 -8.31 -0.81
N ASP A 182 6.04 -7.30 -0.22
CA ASP A 182 6.86 -7.37 0.97
C ASP A 182 6.02 -6.89 2.17
N PRO A 183 5.71 -7.78 3.15
CA PRO A 183 4.94 -7.42 4.33
C PRO A 183 5.55 -6.27 5.14
N GLU A 184 6.87 -6.16 5.23
CA GLU A 184 7.53 -5.07 5.94
C GLU A 184 7.27 -3.73 5.25
N ALA A 185 7.64 -3.63 3.98
CA ALA A 185 7.46 -2.40 3.20
C ALA A 185 6.00 -1.97 3.18
N TYR A 186 5.09 -2.94 3.05
CA TYR A 186 3.65 -2.73 3.09
C TYR A 186 3.17 -2.12 4.42
N LEU A 187 3.57 -2.72 5.55
CA LEU A 187 3.15 -2.31 6.89
C LEU A 187 3.73 -0.94 7.26
N ILE A 188 4.98 -0.66 6.89
CA ILE A 188 5.62 0.64 7.13
C ILE A 188 4.94 1.73 6.29
N ALA A 189 4.73 1.49 4.99
CA ALA A 189 4.09 2.46 4.11
C ALA A 189 2.66 2.81 4.55
N ASN A 190 1.92 1.83 5.07
CA ASN A 190 0.54 1.98 5.51
C ASN A 190 0.39 2.10 7.05
N PHE A 191 1.47 2.37 7.77
CA PHE A 191 1.48 2.38 9.24
C PHE A 191 0.41 3.28 9.85
N TRP A 192 0.31 4.52 9.36
CA TRP A 192 -0.66 5.50 9.87
C TRP A 192 -2.11 5.08 9.64
N PHE A 193 -2.37 4.43 8.50
CA PHE A 193 -3.70 3.89 8.22
C PHE A 193 -4.06 2.78 9.21
N PHE A 194 -3.16 1.82 9.43
CA PHE A 194 -3.39 0.73 10.39
C PHE A 194 -3.53 1.24 11.83
N ALA A 195 -2.69 2.19 12.24
CA ALA A 195 -2.79 2.82 13.55
C ALA A 195 -4.13 3.54 13.75
N ALA A 196 -4.56 4.34 12.76
CA ALA A 196 -5.84 5.04 12.80
C ALA A 196 -7.03 4.06 12.85
N MET A 197 -6.98 2.98 12.05
CA MET A 197 -8.01 1.94 12.05
C MET A 197 -8.07 1.21 13.40
N GLY A 198 -6.91 0.86 13.97
CA GLY A 198 -6.82 0.22 15.29
C GLY A 198 -7.42 1.10 16.39
N LEU A 199 -7.12 2.40 16.38
CA LEU A 199 -7.73 3.36 17.31
C LEU A 199 -9.25 3.46 17.12
N LEU A 200 -9.71 3.57 15.87
CA LEU A 200 -11.13 3.63 15.55
C LEU A 200 -11.87 2.39 16.06
N LEU A 201 -11.35 1.19 15.80
CA LEU A 201 -11.93 -0.07 16.28
C LEU A 201 -11.92 -0.17 17.82
N SER A 202 -10.87 0.33 18.48
CA SER A 202 -10.78 0.40 19.95
C SER A 202 -11.85 1.33 20.54
N PHE A 203 -12.10 2.49 19.91
CA PHE A 203 -13.18 3.38 20.33
C PHE A 203 -14.56 2.76 20.13
N VAL A 204 -14.81 2.19 18.95
CA VAL A 204 -16.10 1.55 18.62
C VAL A 204 -16.39 0.39 19.56
N SER A 205 -15.41 -0.48 19.82
CA SER A 205 -15.57 -1.63 20.73
C SER A 205 -15.90 -1.19 22.16
N LYS A 206 -15.23 -0.16 22.69
CA LYS A 206 -15.54 0.41 24.02
C LYS A 206 -16.94 0.99 24.11
N VAL A 207 -17.39 1.71 23.07
CA VAL A 207 -18.74 2.29 23.03
C VAL A 207 -19.80 1.19 22.98
N TYR A 208 -19.58 0.16 22.17
CA TYR A 208 -20.49 -0.98 22.05
C TYR A 208 -20.58 -1.77 23.37
N TRP A 209 -19.44 -2.03 24.01
CA TRP A 209 -19.39 -2.68 25.33
C TRP A 209 -20.18 -1.91 26.38
N LYS A 210 -19.98 -0.59 26.49
CA LYS A 210 -20.70 0.26 27.45
C LYS A 210 -22.21 0.30 27.21
N LYS A 211 -22.66 0.14 25.96
CA LYS A 211 -24.09 0.09 25.61
C LYS A 211 -24.75 -1.21 26.09
N ASN A 212 -24.04 -2.33 26.02
CA ASN A 212 -24.59 -3.65 26.41
C ASN A 212 -24.60 -3.89 27.93
N TYR A 213 -23.74 -3.21 28.70
CA TYR A 213 -23.71 -3.31 30.18
C TYR A 213 -24.52 -2.23 30.91
N LYS A 214 -25.29 -1.41 30.17
CA LYS A 214 -26.28 -0.47 30.73
C LYS A 214 -27.70 -1.05 30.73
N LEU A 215 -27.83 -2.37 30.86
CA LEU A 215 -29.08 -3.09 31.13
C LEU A 215 -29.11 -3.47 32.62
#